data_AF-A0A924S964-F1
#
_entry.id   AF-A0A924S964-F1
#
_cell.length_a   1.000
_cell.length_b   1.000
_cell.length_c   1.000
_cell.angle_alpha   90.00
_cell.angle_beta   90.00
_cell.angle_gamma   90.00
#
_symmetry.space_group_name_H-M   'P 1'
#
loop_
_entity.id
_entity.type
_entity.pdbx_description
1 polymer ?
#
loop_
_entity_poly.entity_id
_entity_poly.type
_entity_poly.pdbx_seq_one_letter_code
_entity_poly.pdbx_strand_id
1 'polypeptide(L)'
;MRAFAHAMVLLYAVAGSAAAQNAGPDIYLAPITRIRDSVVIGKPTNITHRPGYDNQPSFLPDSRGILYTVVGADAQADIWRYDIAERRTSRVTSTSESEYSAAVMPGGRRMSVIRVEADSTQRLWSFDLDGTNPQVVLSALKPVGYHAWLTPSRLATFVLGTPATLHVIDSDGGHDEIRARDIGRALQRIPGRDAFSYAQRDSAKALWIMTQMTSGESATMIVKAPADNEYHVWTPDGVLLSATNGLLVRWNRALDATTGWMPVADLSKAGVKNVSRLAVSPDGRWLACVAESATP
;
A
#
# COMPACT_ATOMS: atom_id res chain seq x y z
N MET A 1 -2.69 40.16 -1.98
CA MET A 1 -1.96 39.32 -0.99
C MET A 1 -2.51 37.91 -1.12
N ARG A 2 -1.81 37.03 -1.84
CA ARG A 2 -2.20 35.62 -2.03
C ARG A 2 -1.33 34.79 -1.09
N ALA A 3 -1.93 34.27 -0.02
CA ALA A 3 -1.29 33.33 0.86
C ALA A 3 -1.20 31.98 0.14
N PHE A 4 0.01 31.58 -0.25
CA PHE A 4 0.31 30.24 -0.72
C PHE A 4 0.28 29.29 0.47
N ALA A 5 -0.83 28.55 0.61
CA ALA A 5 -0.90 27.42 1.52
C ALA A 5 0.05 26.33 0.99
N HIS A 6 1.21 26.20 1.64
CA HIS A 6 2.11 25.09 1.44
C HIS A 6 1.39 23.82 1.93
N ALA A 7 0.99 22.95 1.01
CA ALA A 7 0.65 21.58 1.35
C ALA A 7 1.96 20.89 1.78
N MET A 8 2.25 20.93 3.08
CA MET A 8 3.31 20.15 3.69
C MET A 8 2.98 18.68 3.45
N VAL A 9 3.62 18.06 2.46
CA VAL A 9 3.97 16.66 2.60
C VAL A 9 4.81 16.62 3.88
N LEU A 10 4.33 15.90 4.90
CA LEU A 10 5.18 15.58 6.05
C LEU A 10 6.22 14.58 5.55
N LEU A 11 7.21 15.10 4.83
CA LEU A 11 8.46 14.46 4.52
C LEU A 11 9.23 14.47 5.85
N TYR A 12 9.69 13.31 6.32
CA TYR A 12 10.70 13.31 7.37
C TYR A 12 11.98 13.90 6.79
N ALA A 13 12.14 15.22 6.90
CA ALA A 13 13.41 15.90 6.68
C ALA A 13 14.26 15.69 7.95
N VAL A 14 15.25 14.81 7.88
CA VAL A 14 16.27 14.70 8.93
C VAL A 14 17.24 15.85 8.74
N ALA A 15 17.11 16.89 9.57
CA ALA A 15 18.14 17.91 9.72
C ALA A 15 19.33 17.30 10.47
N GLY A 16 20.53 17.60 9.98
CA GLY A 16 21.76 16.91 10.32
C GLY A 16 22.12 16.83 11.81
N SER A 17 22.57 15.65 12.20
CA SER A 17 23.54 15.38 13.25
C SER A 17 24.25 14.08 12.86
N ALA A 18 25.54 13.97 13.18
CA ALA A 18 26.47 12.97 12.64
C ALA A 18 25.93 11.53 12.62
N ALA A 19 26.19 10.85 11.48
CA ALA A 19 25.83 9.49 11.06
C ALA A 19 25.42 8.49 12.16
N ALA A 20 24.12 8.40 12.42
CA ALA A 20 23.46 7.11 12.50
C ALA A 20 23.00 6.78 11.07
N GLN A 21 23.38 5.61 10.52
CA GLN A 21 22.72 5.11 9.32
C GLN A 21 21.22 4.97 9.65
N ASN A 22 20.39 5.90 9.18
CA ASN A 22 18.95 5.83 9.40
C ASN A 22 18.46 4.52 8.76
N ALA A 23 18.14 3.53 9.60
CA ALA A 23 17.46 2.32 9.21
C ALA A 23 16.01 2.71 8.88
N GLY A 24 15.79 3.26 7.70
CA GLY A 24 14.43 3.42 7.18
C GLY A 24 13.81 2.05 6.90
N PRO A 25 12.53 2.04 6.52
CA PRO A 25 11.79 0.80 6.41
C PRO A 25 12.36 -0.10 5.31
N ASP A 26 12.38 -1.40 5.60
CA ASP A 26 12.71 -2.48 4.68
C ASP A 26 11.44 -3.25 4.28
N ILE A 27 11.55 -4.06 3.23
CA ILE A 27 10.51 -5.01 2.83
C ILE A 27 10.92 -6.42 3.27
N TYR A 28 10.03 -7.07 4.00
CA TYR A 28 10.16 -8.46 4.42
C TYR A 28 9.18 -9.33 3.64
N LEU A 29 9.66 -10.49 3.19
CA LEU A 29 8.88 -11.50 2.49
C LEU A 29 8.73 -12.75 3.36
N ALA A 30 7.52 -13.21 3.58
CA ALA A 30 7.21 -14.42 4.34
C ALA A 30 6.32 -15.37 3.52
N PRO A 31 6.57 -16.69 3.55
CA PRO A 31 5.69 -17.65 2.90
C PRO A 31 4.38 -17.77 3.69
N ILE A 32 3.29 -17.98 2.98
CA ILE A 32 1.97 -18.26 3.53
C ILE A 32 1.64 -19.73 3.24
N THR A 33 1.25 -20.45 4.28
CA THR A 33 0.70 -21.80 4.18
C THR A 33 -0.73 -21.80 4.70
N ARG A 34 -1.65 -22.39 3.93
CA ARG A 34 -3.04 -22.60 4.35
C ARG A 34 -3.19 -23.98 4.98
N ILE A 35 -3.76 -24.02 6.18
CA ILE A 35 -4.09 -25.27 6.89
C ILE A 35 -5.56 -25.19 7.30
N ARG A 36 -6.44 -25.84 6.54
CA ARG A 36 -7.91 -25.70 6.68
C ARG A 36 -8.29 -24.21 6.65
N ASP A 37 -8.99 -23.73 7.67
CA ASP A 37 -9.41 -22.33 7.79
C ASP A 37 -8.31 -21.39 8.32
N SER A 38 -7.13 -21.91 8.66
CA SER A 38 -6.03 -21.14 9.26
C SER A 38 -5.01 -20.68 8.24
N VAL A 39 -4.53 -19.45 8.43
CA VAL A 39 -3.39 -18.88 7.69
C VAL A 39 -2.18 -19.00 8.60
N VAL A 40 -1.13 -19.66 8.12
CA VAL A 40 0.16 -19.76 8.80
C VAL A 40 1.16 -18.92 8.03
N ILE A 41 1.80 -17.97 8.71
CA ILE A 41 2.88 -17.16 8.15
C ILE A 41 4.20 -17.77 8.59
N GLY A 42 5.06 -18.11 7.64
CA GLY A 42 6.39 -18.63 7.91
C GLY A 42 7.38 -17.54 8.30
N LYS A 43 8.65 -17.93 8.42
CA LYS A 43 9.73 -17.02 8.81
C LYS A 43 9.91 -15.91 7.75
N PRO A 44 9.88 -14.62 8.13
CA PRO A 44 10.13 -13.52 7.21
C PRO A 44 11.62 -13.45 6.83
N THR A 45 11.90 -13.02 5.60
CA THR A 45 13.23 -12.71 5.09
C THR A 45 13.25 -11.25 4.64
N ASN A 46 14.23 -10.47 5.06
CA ASN A 46 14.44 -9.10 4.55
C ASN A 46 14.95 -9.20 3.10
N ILE A 47 14.16 -8.71 2.14
CA ILE A 47 14.48 -8.81 0.69
C ILE A 47 15.14 -7.54 0.14
N THR A 48 15.16 -6.45 0.91
CA THR A 48 15.78 -5.18 0.52
C THR A 48 17.14 -4.99 1.17
N HIS A 49 17.23 -5.27 2.47
CA HIS A 49 18.44 -5.32 3.29
C HIS A 49 19.44 -4.20 2.98
N ARG A 50 18.97 -2.95 3.05
CA ARG A 50 19.81 -1.79 2.75
C ARG A 50 19.40 -0.58 3.60
N PRO A 51 20.31 0.38 3.82
CA PRO A 51 19.93 1.66 4.39
C PRO A 51 19.06 2.45 3.40
N GLY A 52 17.98 3.06 3.89
CA GLY A 52 17.13 3.92 3.08
C GLY A 52 15.66 3.64 3.32
N TYR A 53 14.83 4.08 2.38
CA TYR A 53 13.38 3.90 2.44
C TYR A 53 12.96 2.99 1.30
N ASP A 54 12.53 1.78 1.65
CA ASP A 54 11.96 0.82 0.72
C ASP A 54 10.52 0.51 1.15
N ASN A 55 9.56 0.73 0.24
CA ASN A 55 8.16 0.84 0.64
C ASN A 55 7.16 0.43 -0.45
N GLN A 56 5.89 0.39 -0.07
CA GLN A 56 4.74 0.20 -0.95
C GLN A 56 4.86 -1.02 -1.89
N PRO A 57 5.16 -2.22 -1.36
CA PRO A 57 5.26 -3.42 -2.19
C PRO A 57 3.93 -3.77 -2.84
N SER A 58 3.97 -4.21 -4.09
CA SER A 58 2.86 -4.84 -4.78
C SER A 58 3.35 -6.04 -5.59
N PHE A 59 2.59 -7.13 -5.59
CA PHE A 59 2.96 -8.33 -6.35
C PHE A 59 2.61 -8.19 -7.83
N LEU A 60 3.45 -8.76 -8.68
CA LEU A 60 3.11 -9.01 -10.07
C LEU A 60 1.97 -10.04 -10.18
N PRO A 61 1.14 -9.99 -11.24
CA PRO A 61 -0.01 -10.90 -11.41
C PRO A 61 0.35 -12.38 -11.39
N ASP A 62 1.57 -12.75 -11.75
CA ASP A 62 2.08 -14.13 -11.77
C ASP A 62 2.65 -14.59 -10.42
N SER A 63 2.61 -13.75 -9.39
CA SER A 63 3.21 -13.98 -8.07
C SER A 63 4.72 -14.21 -8.07
N ARG A 64 5.44 -13.92 -9.16
CA ARG A 64 6.89 -14.20 -9.25
C ARG A 64 7.77 -13.02 -8.85
N GLY A 65 7.22 -11.81 -8.82
CA GLY A 65 7.97 -10.63 -8.44
C GLY A 65 7.15 -9.62 -7.66
N ILE A 66 7.86 -8.65 -7.09
CA ILE A 66 7.31 -7.56 -6.29
C ILE A 66 7.83 -6.26 -6.89
N LEU A 67 6.92 -5.33 -7.21
CA LEU A 67 7.26 -3.93 -7.47
C LEU A 67 7.26 -3.17 -6.13
N TYR A 68 8.19 -2.24 -5.96
CA TYR A 68 8.27 -1.43 -4.76
C TYR A 68 9.01 -0.13 -5.01
N THR A 69 8.82 0.83 -4.12
CA THR A 69 9.49 2.13 -4.17
C THR A 69 10.80 2.05 -3.42
N VAL A 70 11.85 2.61 -4.00
CA VAL A 70 13.15 2.82 -3.36
C VAL A 70 13.46 4.31 -3.38
N VAL A 71 13.83 4.88 -2.23
CA VAL A 71 14.42 6.22 -2.17
C VAL A 71 15.95 6.08 -2.05
N GLY A 72 16.64 6.60 -3.06
CA GLY A 72 18.10 6.60 -3.14
C GLY A 72 18.76 7.61 -2.21
N ALA A 73 20.10 7.62 -2.21
CA ALA A 73 20.88 8.60 -1.44
C ALA A 73 20.72 10.03 -1.98
N ASP A 74 20.29 10.18 -3.23
CA ASP A 74 19.93 11.42 -3.90
C ASP A 74 18.51 11.92 -3.56
N ALA A 75 17.81 11.22 -2.65
CA ALA A 75 16.42 11.49 -2.25
C ALA A 75 15.38 11.33 -3.37
N GLN A 76 15.78 10.79 -4.52
CA GLN A 76 14.91 10.46 -5.64
C GLN A 76 14.23 9.11 -5.37
N ALA A 77 12.92 9.03 -5.63
CA ALA A 77 12.17 7.78 -5.52
C ALA A 77 11.94 7.14 -6.89
N ASP A 78 12.30 5.88 -7.02
CA ASP A 78 12.07 5.10 -8.24
C ASP A 78 11.38 3.77 -7.93
N ILE A 79 10.80 3.18 -8.97
CA ILE A 79 10.22 1.84 -8.90
C ILE A 79 11.30 0.80 -9.18
N TRP A 80 11.37 -0.18 -8.30
CA TRP A 80 12.23 -1.35 -8.40
C TRP A 80 11.42 -2.63 -8.41
N ARG A 81 12.03 -3.70 -8.89
CA ARG A 81 11.45 -5.04 -8.94
C ARG A 81 12.37 -6.02 -8.22
N TYR A 82 11.78 -6.85 -7.37
CA TYR A 82 12.41 -8.04 -6.79
C TYR A 82 11.85 -9.29 -7.46
N ASP A 83 12.71 -10.16 -7.99
CA ASP A 83 12.36 -11.52 -8.44
C ASP A 83 12.52 -12.51 -7.29
N ILE A 84 11.45 -13.23 -6.97
CA ILE A 84 11.39 -14.10 -5.79
C ILE A 84 12.22 -15.36 -5.97
N ALA A 85 12.27 -15.92 -7.18
CA ALA A 85 12.97 -17.16 -7.47
C ALA A 85 14.49 -16.91 -7.61
N GLU A 86 14.86 -15.86 -8.34
CA GLU A 86 16.25 -15.46 -8.55
C GLU A 86 16.85 -14.74 -7.34
N ARG A 87 16.01 -14.26 -6.42
CA ARG A 87 16.40 -13.39 -5.29
C ARG A 87 17.19 -12.17 -5.75
N ARG A 88 16.75 -11.59 -6.85
CA ARG A 88 17.46 -10.51 -7.53
C ARG A 88 16.58 -9.28 -7.64
N THR A 89 17.21 -8.14 -7.42
CA THR A 89 16.61 -6.83 -7.50
C THR A 89 17.07 -6.10 -8.77
N SER A 90 16.18 -5.39 -9.43
CA SER A 90 16.49 -4.53 -10.58
C SER A 90 15.66 -3.25 -10.54
N ARG A 91 16.29 -2.12 -10.88
CA ARG A 91 15.59 -0.85 -11.07
C ARG A 91 14.68 -0.93 -12.31
N VAL A 92 13.45 -0.44 -12.20
CA VAL A 92 12.45 -0.42 -13.28
C VAL A 92 12.36 0.99 -13.87
N THR A 93 12.15 2.01 -13.05
CA THR A 93 12.16 3.41 -13.51
C THR A 93 13.46 4.12 -13.13
N SER A 94 13.87 5.06 -13.97
CA SER A 94 14.98 5.97 -13.71
C SER A 94 14.63 7.32 -14.33
N THR A 95 13.74 8.06 -13.66
CA THR A 95 13.26 9.36 -14.16
C THR A 95 13.78 10.51 -13.30
N SER A 96 13.58 11.75 -13.77
CA SER A 96 13.93 12.96 -13.03
C SER A 96 12.89 13.36 -11.96
N GLU A 97 11.77 12.64 -11.87
CA GLU A 97 10.63 12.93 -11.00
C GLU A 97 10.34 11.71 -10.14
N SER A 98 9.90 11.88 -8.90
CA SER A 98 9.77 10.74 -7.98
C SER A 98 8.50 9.92 -8.22
N GLU A 99 8.62 8.60 -8.19
CA GLU A 99 7.52 7.65 -8.34
C GLU A 99 7.30 6.78 -7.09
N TYR A 100 6.03 6.55 -6.74
CA TYR A 100 5.62 5.79 -5.55
C TYR A 100 4.47 4.83 -5.85
N SER A 101 4.26 3.87 -4.95
CA SER A 101 3.05 3.03 -4.90
C SER A 101 2.71 2.33 -6.22
N ALA A 102 3.72 1.74 -6.88
CA ALA A 102 3.51 1.03 -8.13
C ALA A 102 2.49 -0.11 -7.97
N ALA A 103 1.59 -0.26 -8.94
CA ALA A 103 0.67 -1.39 -9.04
C ALA A 103 0.46 -1.76 -10.51
N VAL A 104 0.44 -3.05 -10.82
CA VAL A 104 0.15 -3.51 -12.19
C VAL A 104 -1.30 -3.19 -12.54
N MET A 105 -1.49 -2.56 -13.70
CA MET A 105 -2.80 -2.20 -14.22
C MET A 105 -3.56 -3.45 -14.67
N PRO A 106 -4.91 -3.44 -14.65
CA PRO A 106 -5.72 -4.47 -15.28
C PRO A 106 -5.26 -4.74 -16.71
N GLY A 107 -5.17 -6.02 -17.09
CA GLY A 107 -4.60 -6.45 -18.38
C GLY A 107 -3.10 -6.72 -18.35
N GLY A 108 -2.38 -6.36 -17.29
CA GLY A 108 -1.03 -6.89 -17.00
C GLY A 108 0.10 -6.37 -17.88
N ARG A 109 -0.13 -5.35 -18.72
CA ARG A 109 0.87 -4.82 -19.67
C ARG A 109 1.61 -3.59 -19.16
N ARG A 110 1.03 -2.88 -18.18
CA ARG A 110 1.51 -1.60 -17.66
C ARG A 110 1.45 -1.60 -16.14
N MET A 111 2.23 -0.75 -15.51
CA MET A 111 2.10 -0.42 -14.09
C MET A 111 1.68 1.04 -13.94
N SER A 112 0.80 1.32 -12.99
CA SER A 112 0.48 2.68 -12.57
C SER A 112 1.25 3.05 -11.32
N VAL A 113 1.62 4.33 -11.21
CA VAL A 113 2.41 4.89 -10.11
C VAL A 113 1.84 6.24 -9.71
N ILE A 114 2.09 6.63 -8.47
CA ILE A 114 1.88 8.00 -8.02
C ILE A 114 3.17 8.78 -8.29
N ARG A 115 3.10 9.75 -9.21
CA ARG A 115 4.26 10.55 -9.61
C ARG A 115 4.18 11.94 -8.98
N VAL A 116 5.28 12.40 -8.43
CA VAL A 116 5.49 13.78 -7.97
C VAL A 116 6.25 14.51 -9.06
N GLU A 117 5.55 15.37 -9.79
CA GLU A 117 6.05 16.10 -10.94
C GLU A 117 6.98 17.25 -10.50
N ALA A 118 7.72 17.82 -11.46
CA ALA A 118 8.67 18.90 -11.21
C ALA A 118 8.05 20.15 -10.54
N ASP A 119 6.75 20.39 -10.78
CA ASP A 119 5.98 21.47 -10.15
C ASP A 119 5.34 21.07 -8.81
N SER A 120 5.72 19.90 -8.27
CA SER A 120 5.14 19.25 -7.08
C SER A 120 3.70 18.75 -7.24
N THR A 121 3.13 18.79 -8.46
CA THR A 121 1.84 18.16 -8.74
C THR A 121 1.95 16.65 -8.54
N GLN A 122 1.00 16.08 -7.80
CA GLN A 122 0.95 14.64 -7.53
C GLN A 122 -0.23 14.01 -8.28
N ARG A 123 0.08 13.14 -9.26
CA ARG A 123 -0.93 12.50 -10.13
C ARG A 123 -0.67 11.02 -10.35
N LEU A 124 -1.70 10.32 -10.80
CA LEU A 124 -1.59 8.94 -11.24
C LEU A 124 -1.04 8.89 -12.67
N TRP A 125 0.11 8.23 -12.83
CA TRP A 125 0.79 7.96 -14.10
C TRP A 125 0.86 6.46 -14.35
N SER A 126 1.26 6.08 -15.57
CA SER A 126 1.57 4.70 -15.92
C SER A 126 2.81 4.60 -16.79
N PHE A 127 3.46 3.44 -16.72
CA PHE A 127 4.61 3.04 -17.52
C PHE A 127 4.34 1.64 -18.09
N ASP A 128 5.01 1.29 -19.19
CA ASP A 128 5.16 -0.13 -19.55
C ASP A 128 5.92 -0.85 -18.42
N LEU A 129 5.79 -2.17 -18.30
CA LEU A 129 6.37 -2.92 -17.17
C LEU A 129 7.90 -2.88 -17.09
N ASP A 130 8.58 -2.43 -18.14
CA ASP A 130 10.02 -2.17 -18.19
C ASP A 130 10.40 -0.73 -17.78
N GLY A 131 9.42 0.08 -17.36
CA GLY A 131 9.63 1.45 -16.93
C GLY A 131 9.68 2.48 -18.06
N THR A 132 9.35 2.10 -19.29
CA THR A 132 9.32 3.01 -20.45
C THR A 132 7.94 3.58 -20.73
N ASN A 133 7.83 4.48 -21.71
CA ASN A 133 6.57 5.00 -22.26
C ASN A 133 5.61 5.58 -21.19
N PRO A 134 6.04 6.62 -20.46
CA PRO A 134 5.23 7.25 -19.41
C PRO A 134 3.97 7.90 -19.97
N GLN A 135 2.83 7.70 -19.29
CA GLN A 135 1.54 8.30 -19.65
C GLN A 135 0.78 8.75 -18.40
N VAL A 136 0.21 9.95 -18.44
CA VAL A 136 -0.73 10.41 -17.40
C VAL A 136 -2.00 9.57 -17.48
N VAL A 137 -2.48 9.05 -16.34
CA VAL A 137 -3.75 8.28 -16.29
C VAL A 137 -4.90 9.21 -15.92
N LEU A 138 -4.79 9.94 -14.81
CA LEU A 138 -5.82 10.87 -14.33
C LEU A 138 -5.30 12.29 -14.39
N SER A 139 -5.55 12.99 -15.50
CA SER A 139 -4.96 14.31 -15.77
C SER A 139 -5.51 15.42 -14.88
N ALA A 140 -6.80 15.34 -14.52
CA ALA A 140 -7.51 16.35 -13.74
C ALA A 140 -7.48 16.10 -12.22
N LEU A 141 -7.34 14.85 -11.77
CA LEU A 141 -7.39 14.49 -10.34
C LEU A 141 -6.03 14.69 -9.67
N LYS A 142 -5.97 15.60 -8.70
CA LYS A 142 -4.77 15.90 -7.91
C LYS A 142 -5.15 16.54 -6.56
N PRO A 143 -4.38 16.32 -5.47
CA PRO A 143 -3.19 15.46 -5.38
C PRO A 143 -3.57 14.02 -5.01
N VAL A 144 -3.14 13.03 -5.79
CA VAL A 144 -3.45 11.60 -5.52
C VAL A 144 -2.34 10.96 -4.70
N GLY A 145 -2.67 10.38 -3.54
CA GLY A 145 -1.68 9.76 -2.64
C GLY A 145 -1.55 8.24 -2.78
N TYR A 146 -2.67 7.55 -2.99
CA TYR A 146 -2.76 6.09 -3.16
C TYR A 146 -3.90 5.76 -4.11
N HIS A 147 -3.82 4.59 -4.75
CA HIS A 147 -4.85 4.09 -5.65
C HIS A 147 -4.99 2.57 -5.54
N ALA A 148 -6.16 2.07 -5.91
CA ALA A 148 -6.42 0.67 -6.16
C ALA A 148 -7.32 0.52 -7.38
N TRP A 149 -6.91 -0.32 -8.33
CA TRP A 149 -7.76 -0.69 -9.47
C TRP A 149 -8.90 -1.60 -9.00
N LEU A 150 -10.14 -1.19 -9.23
CA LEU A 150 -11.34 -1.93 -8.86
C LEU A 150 -11.82 -2.83 -10.01
N THR A 151 -11.74 -2.29 -11.23
CA THR A 151 -12.02 -2.94 -12.51
C THR A 151 -11.05 -2.37 -13.55
N PRO A 152 -11.03 -2.87 -14.80
CA PRO A 152 -10.28 -2.23 -15.88
C PRO A 152 -10.62 -0.77 -16.15
N SER A 153 -11.82 -0.32 -15.77
CA SER A 153 -12.33 1.02 -16.04
C SER A 153 -12.57 1.88 -14.80
N ARG A 154 -12.32 1.37 -13.58
CA ARG A 154 -12.65 2.07 -12.31
C ARG A 154 -11.51 1.94 -11.30
N LEU A 155 -11.22 3.03 -10.59
CA LEU A 155 -10.26 3.09 -9.49
C LEU A 155 -10.91 3.63 -8.22
N ALA A 156 -10.42 3.18 -7.07
CA ALA A 156 -10.50 3.91 -5.82
C ALA A 156 -9.20 4.70 -5.63
N THR A 157 -9.27 5.96 -5.23
CA THR A 157 -8.10 6.81 -4.98
C THR A 157 -8.22 7.55 -3.66
N PHE A 158 -7.08 7.67 -2.97
CA PHE A 158 -6.90 8.53 -1.80
C PHE A 158 -6.43 9.88 -2.32
N VAL A 159 -7.23 10.91 -2.11
CA VAL A 159 -6.88 12.28 -2.50
C VAL A 159 -6.48 13.07 -1.26
N LEU A 160 -5.31 13.71 -1.34
CA LEU A 160 -4.75 14.47 -0.22
C LEU A 160 -5.60 15.69 0.09
N GLY A 161 -5.75 15.98 1.38
CA GLY A 161 -6.48 17.12 1.91
C GLY A 161 -6.62 17.04 3.42
N THR A 162 -7.26 18.03 4.02
CA THR A 162 -7.55 18.05 5.46
C THR A 162 -9.07 18.20 5.66
N PRO A 163 -9.81 17.07 5.78
CA PRO A 163 -9.36 15.67 5.75
C PRO A 163 -9.16 15.13 4.32
N ALA A 164 -8.46 13.99 4.21
CA ALA A 164 -8.31 13.26 2.96
C ALA A 164 -9.65 12.63 2.51
N THR A 165 -9.81 12.42 1.20
CA THR A 165 -11.05 11.92 0.60
C THR A 165 -10.84 10.64 -0.20
N LEU A 166 -11.86 9.78 -0.18
CA LEU A 166 -11.98 8.63 -1.07
C LEU A 166 -12.69 9.06 -2.33
N HIS A 167 -12.02 8.96 -3.47
CA HIS A 167 -12.61 9.14 -4.78
C HIS A 167 -12.79 7.79 -5.45
N VAL A 168 -13.95 7.52 -6.04
CA VAL A 168 -14.15 6.43 -6.99
C VAL A 168 -14.34 7.04 -8.35
N ILE A 169 -13.41 6.74 -9.26
CA ILE A 169 -13.26 7.44 -10.53
C ILE A 169 -13.12 6.48 -11.70
N ASP A 170 -13.65 6.85 -12.86
CA ASP A 170 -13.37 6.17 -14.11
C ASP A 170 -11.89 6.32 -14.51
N SER A 171 -11.33 5.30 -15.14
CA SER A 171 -9.92 5.28 -15.53
C SER A 171 -9.56 6.31 -16.60
N ASP A 172 -10.55 6.83 -17.32
CA ASP A 172 -10.40 7.94 -18.26
C ASP A 172 -10.61 9.33 -17.60
N GLY A 173 -10.99 9.35 -16.33
CA GLY A 173 -11.31 10.56 -15.56
C GLY A 173 -12.69 11.15 -15.82
N GLY A 174 -13.57 10.49 -16.58
CA GLY A 174 -14.87 11.03 -17.01
C GLY A 174 -15.90 11.17 -15.89
N HIS A 175 -15.92 10.24 -14.93
CA HIS A 175 -16.82 10.27 -13.78
C HIS A 175 -16.03 10.12 -12.47
N ASP A 176 -16.09 11.12 -11.60
CA ASP A 176 -15.41 11.14 -10.29
C ASP A 176 -16.42 11.39 -9.17
N GLU A 177 -16.43 10.52 -8.16
CA GLU A 177 -17.31 10.60 -7.00
C GLU A 177 -16.51 10.58 -5.70
N ILE A 178 -16.75 11.56 -4.82
CA ILE A 178 -16.26 11.50 -3.44
C ILE A 178 -17.20 10.58 -2.63
N ARG A 179 -16.71 9.39 -2.26
CA ARG A 179 -17.50 8.38 -1.52
C ARG A 179 -17.27 8.37 -0.02
N ALA A 180 -16.16 8.92 0.45
CA ALA A 180 -15.87 9.03 1.89
C ALA A 180 -14.89 10.17 2.18
N ARG A 181 -14.85 10.59 3.45
CA ARG A 181 -13.93 11.60 3.99
C ARG A 181 -13.27 11.08 5.26
N ASP A 182 -12.09 11.62 5.59
CA ASP A 182 -11.27 11.20 6.74
C ASP A 182 -10.86 9.72 6.62
N ILE A 183 -10.45 9.31 5.41
CA ILE A 183 -9.97 7.96 5.13
C ILE A 183 -8.48 7.80 5.41
N GLY A 184 -8.06 6.57 5.67
CA GLY A 184 -6.66 6.15 5.70
C GLY A 184 -6.13 5.79 4.31
N ARG A 185 -4.83 5.49 4.24
CA ARG A 185 -4.10 5.29 2.97
C ARG A 185 -4.33 3.92 2.31
N ALA A 186 -4.77 2.92 3.07
CA ALA A 186 -4.93 1.57 2.54
C ALA A 186 -6.22 1.44 1.74
N LEU A 187 -6.09 1.24 0.43
CA LEU A 187 -7.17 0.92 -0.48
C LEU A 187 -6.92 -0.48 -1.05
N GLN A 188 -7.91 -1.36 -0.98
CA GLN A 188 -7.76 -2.76 -1.39
C GLN A 188 -9.03 -3.28 -2.05
N ARG A 189 -8.94 -3.73 -3.31
CA ARG A 189 -9.97 -4.58 -3.91
C ARG A 189 -10.06 -5.88 -3.11
N ILE A 190 -11.28 -6.36 -2.85
CA ILE A 190 -11.47 -7.63 -2.14
C ILE A 190 -11.41 -8.76 -3.18
N PRO A 191 -10.46 -9.71 -3.07
CA PRO A 191 -10.34 -10.82 -4.01
C PRO A 191 -11.66 -11.59 -4.16
N GLY A 192 -11.99 -11.93 -5.41
CA GLY A 192 -13.21 -12.70 -5.75
C GLY A 192 -14.54 -11.96 -5.53
N ARG A 193 -14.55 -10.67 -5.19
CA ARG A 193 -15.79 -9.91 -4.92
C ARG A 193 -15.85 -8.63 -5.72
N ASP A 194 -17.09 -8.19 -6.04
CA ASP A 194 -17.36 -6.87 -6.60
C ASP A 194 -17.37 -5.78 -5.50
N ALA A 195 -16.30 -5.74 -4.71
CA ALA A 195 -16.18 -4.85 -3.56
C ALA A 195 -14.73 -4.47 -3.30
N PHE A 196 -14.55 -3.35 -2.61
CA PHE A 196 -13.27 -2.90 -2.11
C PHE A 196 -13.39 -2.50 -0.64
N SER A 197 -12.24 -2.32 -0.01
CA SER A 197 -12.11 -1.95 1.38
C SER A 197 -11.11 -0.82 1.55
N TYR A 198 -11.34 -0.03 2.59
CA TYR A 198 -10.53 1.13 2.93
C TYR A 198 -10.60 1.38 4.44
N ALA A 199 -9.64 2.11 5.00
CA ALA A 199 -9.72 2.55 6.40
C ALA A 199 -10.41 3.91 6.50
N GLN A 200 -11.21 4.15 7.53
CA GLN A 200 -11.89 5.43 7.77
C GLN A 200 -12.03 5.73 9.25
N ARG A 201 -11.83 6.99 9.65
CA ARG A 201 -12.09 7.42 11.03
C ARG A 201 -13.57 7.74 11.21
N ASP A 202 -14.13 7.27 12.33
CA ASP A 202 -15.47 7.67 12.77
C ASP A 202 -15.45 9.05 13.46
N SER A 203 -16.63 9.51 13.92
CA SER A 203 -16.76 10.78 14.63
C SER A 203 -16.00 10.82 15.96
N ALA A 204 -15.74 9.66 16.58
CA ALA A 204 -14.94 9.51 17.79
C ALA A 204 -13.44 9.30 17.48
N LYS A 205 -13.03 9.46 16.21
CA LYS A 205 -11.66 9.28 15.70
C LYS A 205 -11.12 7.85 15.76
N ALA A 206 -11.96 6.87 16.10
CA ALA A 206 -11.58 5.48 16.00
C ALA A 206 -11.48 5.08 14.51
N LEU A 207 -10.41 4.38 14.17
CA LEU A 207 -10.18 3.90 12.81
C LEU A 207 -10.89 2.57 12.59
N TRP A 208 -11.67 2.51 11.52
CA TRP A 208 -12.41 1.34 11.08
C TRP A 208 -11.96 0.90 9.71
N ILE A 209 -11.90 -0.41 9.50
CA ILE A 209 -11.87 -0.95 8.15
C ILE A 209 -13.32 -0.99 7.65
N MET A 210 -13.52 -0.44 6.46
CA MET A 210 -14.78 -0.31 5.75
C MET A 210 -14.78 -1.22 4.52
N THR A 211 -15.97 -1.60 4.05
CA THR A 211 -16.16 -2.23 2.74
C THR A 211 -17.26 -1.52 1.97
N GLN A 212 -17.13 -1.45 0.64
CA GLN A 212 -18.12 -0.86 -0.26
C GLN A 212 -18.13 -1.62 -1.59
N MET A 213 -19.29 -1.68 -2.26
CA MET A 213 -19.41 -2.23 -3.61
C MET A 213 -18.70 -1.32 -4.62
N THR A 214 -18.16 -1.87 -5.71
CA THR A 214 -17.48 -1.01 -6.71
C THR A 214 -18.47 -0.04 -7.39
N SER A 215 -19.70 -0.50 -7.63
CA SER A 215 -20.78 0.23 -8.29
C SER A 215 -21.76 0.92 -7.33
N GLY A 216 -21.67 0.66 -6.03
CA GLY A 216 -22.65 1.11 -5.04
C GLY A 216 -22.10 2.16 -4.07
N GLU A 217 -23.01 2.96 -3.51
CA GLU A 217 -22.68 4.04 -2.57
C GLU A 217 -22.66 3.60 -1.10
N SER A 218 -23.32 2.50 -0.74
CA SER A 218 -23.40 2.08 0.66
C SER A 218 -22.10 1.43 1.15
N ALA A 219 -21.49 2.05 2.15
CA ALA A 219 -20.35 1.49 2.88
C ALA A 219 -20.81 0.74 4.14
N THR A 220 -20.04 -0.26 4.57
CA THR A 220 -20.27 -1.03 5.79
C THR A 220 -19.01 -1.07 6.63
N MET A 221 -19.14 -0.81 7.94
CA MET A 221 -18.06 -1.02 8.91
C MET A 221 -17.87 -2.52 9.13
N ILE A 222 -16.65 -3.03 8.93
CA ILE A 222 -16.38 -4.47 9.10
C ILE A 222 -15.71 -4.80 10.43
N VAL A 223 -14.68 -4.03 10.81
CA VAL A 223 -13.91 -4.25 12.04
C VAL A 223 -13.11 -2.99 12.38
N LYS A 224 -12.95 -2.68 13.67
CA LYS A 224 -12.08 -1.61 14.15
C LYS A 224 -10.63 -1.98 13.87
N ALA A 225 -9.84 -1.06 13.32
CA ALA A 225 -8.44 -1.31 12.99
C ALA A 225 -7.64 -1.65 14.27
N PRO A 226 -6.75 -2.66 14.23
CA PRO A 226 -5.97 -3.05 15.40
C PRO A 226 -4.88 -2.01 15.65
N ALA A 227 -4.79 -1.52 16.90
CA ALA A 227 -3.81 -0.52 17.32
C ALA A 227 -3.71 0.72 16.40
N ASP A 228 -4.84 1.17 15.85
CA ASP A 228 -4.93 2.31 14.91
C ASP A 228 -4.11 2.13 13.61
N ASN A 229 -3.73 0.90 13.27
CA ASN A 229 -3.02 0.60 12.03
C ASN A 229 -3.98 0.67 10.83
N GLU A 230 -3.80 1.68 9.98
CA GLU A 230 -4.63 1.87 8.78
C GLU A 230 -4.38 0.82 7.68
N TYR A 231 -3.33 0.01 7.79
CA TYR A 231 -2.96 -0.96 6.77
C TYR A 231 -3.58 -2.33 7.02
N HIS A 232 -4.21 -2.83 5.98
CA HIS A 232 -4.79 -4.17 5.91
C HIS A 232 -4.59 -4.76 4.52
N VAL A 233 -4.68 -6.09 4.43
CA VAL A 233 -4.62 -6.81 3.16
C VAL A 233 -5.55 -8.01 3.20
N TRP A 234 -6.07 -8.39 2.03
CA TRP A 234 -6.87 -9.59 1.86
C TRP A 234 -6.04 -10.70 1.22
N THR A 235 -6.15 -11.89 1.78
CA THR A 235 -5.73 -13.12 1.08
C THR A 235 -6.73 -13.45 -0.05
N PRO A 236 -6.32 -14.22 -1.08
CA PRO A 236 -7.20 -14.57 -2.20
C PRO A 236 -8.49 -15.28 -1.80
N ASP A 237 -8.50 -15.97 -0.66
CA ASP A 237 -9.67 -16.67 -0.11
C ASP A 237 -10.42 -15.88 0.96
N GLY A 238 -10.14 -14.58 1.09
CA GLY A 238 -10.98 -13.65 1.83
C GLY A 238 -10.70 -13.57 3.33
N VAL A 239 -9.55 -14.03 3.80
CA VAL A 239 -9.04 -13.70 5.14
C VAL A 239 -8.43 -12.30 5.13
N LEU A 240 -8.92 -11.43 6.01
CA LEU A 240 -8.41 -10.09 6.25
C LEU A 240 -7.27 -10.13 7.27
N LEU A 241 -6.12 -9.58 6.90
CA LEU A 241 -4.93 -9.48 7.73
C LEU A 241 -4.58 -8.01 8.03
N SER A 242 -4.03 -7.76 9.20
CA SER A 242 -3.42 -6.49 9.60
C SER A 242 -2.29 -6.77 10.62
N ALA A 243 -1.74 -5.75 11.25
CA ALA A 243 -0.63 -5.89 12.20
C ALA A 243 -0.75 -4.93 13.39
N THR A 244 -0.25 -5.39 14.55
CA THR A 244 0.04 -4.57 15.72
C THR A 244 1.53 -4.66 16.00
N ASN A 245 2.29 -3.61 15.68
CA ASN A 245 3.76 -3.65 15.73
C ASN A 245 4.32 -4.82 14.89
N GLY A 246 4.98 -5.82 15.49
CA GLY A 246 5.48 -7.02 14.80
C GLY A 246 4.50 -8.20 14.79
N LEU A 247 3.32 -8.07 15.42
CA LEU A 247 2.33 -9.14 15.52
C LEU A 247 1.34 -9.04 14.37
N LEU A 248 1.35 -10.03 13.47
CA LEU A 248 0.32 -10.18 12.45
C LEU A 248 -0.95 -10.76 13.06
N VAL A 249 -2.08 -10.17 12.67
CA VAL A 249 -3.41 -10.57 13.14
C VAL A 249 -4.35 -10.82 11.95
N ARG A 250 -5.30 -11.73 12.13
CA ARG A 250 -6.42 -11.97 11.22
C ARG A 250 -7.75 -11.58 11.84
N TRP A 251 -8.66 -11.08 11.04
CA TRP A 251 -10.03 -10.85 11.50
C TRP A 251 -10.82 -12.16 11.56
N ASN A 252 -11.46 -12.42 12.70
CA ASN A 252 -12.44 -13.48 12.88
C ASN A 252 -13.85 -12.87 12.89
N ARG A 253 -14.61 -13.16 11.83
CA ARG A 253 -15.96 -12.60 11.61
C ARG A 253 -17.00 -13.06 12.64
N ALA A 254 -16.72 -14.12 13.39
CA ALA A 254 -17.60 -14.62 14.45
C ALA A 254 -17.44 -13.86 15.77
N LEU A 255 -16.46 -12.97 15.88
CA LEU A 255 -16.18 -12.15 17.06
C LEU A 255 -16.70 -10.71 16.88
N ASP A 256 -16.77 -9.99 17.99
CA ASP A 256 -17.19 -8.59 18.01
C ASP A 256 -16.29 -7.72 17.12
N ALA A 257 -16.91 -6.79 16.37
CA ALA A 257 -16.21 -5.95 15.40
C ALA A 257 -15.16 -5.01 16.02
N THR A 258 -15.18 -4.78 17.34
CA THR A 258 -14.17 -3.96 18.03
C THR A 258 -12.96 -4.77 18.54
N THR A 259 -13.10 -6.09 18.67
CA THR A 259 -12.07 -6.97 19.29
C THR A 259 -11.74 -8.22 18.48
N GLY A 260 -12.35 -8.41 17.30
CA GLY A 260 -12.30 -9.65 16.52
C GLY A 260 -10.97 -9.99 15.84
N TRP A 261 -9.84 -9.53 16.36
CA TRP A 261 -8.51 -9.84 15.84
C TRP A 261 -7.89 -11.03 16.57
N MET A 262 -7.39 -12.01 15.81
CA MET A 262 -6.68 -13.17 16.33
C MET A 262 -5.23 -13.17 15.82
N PRO A 263 -4.22 -13.46 16.66
CA PRO A 263 -2.83 -13.55 16.21
C PRO A 263 -2.64 -14.68 15.19
N VAL A 264 -1.81 -14.45 14.19
CA VAL A 264 -1.41 -15.49 13.20
C VAL A 264 0.10 -15.72 13.15
N ALA A 265 0.91 -14.70 13.42
CA ALA A 265 2.35 -14.82 13.54
C ALA A 265 2.96 -13.63 14.27
N ASP A 266 4.01 -13.90 15.03
CA ASP A 266 4.81 -12.88 15.72
C ASP A 266 6.16 -12.75 15.01
N LEU A 267 6.30 -11.70 14.19
CA LEU A 267 7.49 -11.44 13.38
C LEU A 267 8.61 -10.80 14.21
N SER A 268 8.32 -10.33 15.44
CA SER A 268 9.32 -9.71 16.32
C SER A 268 10.45 -10.67 16.69
N LYS A 269 10.17 -11.98 16.70
CA LYS A 269 11.15 -13.06 16.89
C LYS A 269 12.20 -13.13 15.78
N ALA A 270 11.89 -12.58 14.61
CA ALA A 270 12.81 -12.43 13.49
C ALA A 270 13.37 -11.00 13.38
N GLY A 271 13.22 -10.19 14.44
CA GLY A 271 13.69 -8.80 14.46
C GLY A 271 12.80 -7.83 13.68
N VAL A 272 11.58 -8.21 13.28
CA VAL A 272 10.68 -7.36 12.51
C VAL A 272 9.77 -6.57 13.46
N LYS A 273 9.81 -5.24 13.36
CA LYS A 273 9.00 -4.31 14.18
C LYS A 273 8.29 -3.29 13.31
N ASN A 274 7.30 -2.60 13.88
CA ASN A 274 6.60 -1.48 13.26
C ASN A 274 6.06 -1.82 11.86
N VAL A 275 5.40 -2.98 11.73
CA VAL A 275 4.79 -3.40 10.47
C VAL A 275 3.71 -2.40 10.08
N SER A 276 3.86 -1.84 8.88
CA SER A 276 2.90 -0.90 8.30
C SER A 276 2.20 -1.56 7.11
N ARG A 277 2.70 -1.37 5.88
CA ARG A 277 2.07 -1.85 4.66
C ARG A 277 2.19 -3.36 4.53
N LEU A 278 1.15 -3.96 3.95
CA LEU A 278 1.03 -5.38 3.70
C LEU A 278 0.59 -5.60 2.24
N ALA A 279 1.13 -6.64 1.62
CA ALA A 279 0.69 -7.12 0.31
C ALA A 279 0.69 -8.66 0.33
N VAL A 280 -0.30 -9.28 -0.29
CA VAL A 280 -0.38 -10.74 -0.47
C VAL A 280 -0.31 -11.05 -1.96
N SER A 281 0.45 -12.06 -2.33
CA SER A 281 0.58 -12.48 -3.72
C SER A 281 -0.75 -13.02 -4.27
N PRO A 282 -1.04 -12.85 -5.58
CA PRO A 282 -2.28 -13.34 -6.19
C PRO A 282 -2.59 -14.82 -5.96
N ASP A 283 -1.56 -15.67 -5.93
CA ASP A 283 -1.64 -17.11 -5.62
C ASP A 283 -1.72 -17.42 -4.11
N GLY A 284 -1.65 -16.41 -3.24
CA GLY A 284 -1.78 -16.53 -1.79
C GLY A 284 -0.59 -17.19 -1.10
N ARG A 285 0.55 -17.37 -1.78
CA ARG A 285 1.74 -18.04 -1.24
C ARG A 285 2.70 -17.11 -0.50
N TRP A 286 2.59 -15.80 -0.68
CA TRP A 286 3.54 -14.84 -0.13
C TRP A 286 2.85 -13.66 0.52
N LEU A 287 3.39 -13.24 1.67
CA LEU A 287 3.12 -11.97 2.32
C LEU A 287 4.37 -11.10 2.19
N ALA A 288 4.25 -9.92 1.60
CA ALA A 288 5.24 -8.87 1.71
C ALA A 288 4.78 -7.84 2.75
N CYS A 289 5.66 -7.38 3.62
CA CYS A 289 5.36 -6.33 4.57
C CYS A 289 6.48 -5.30 4.67
N VAL A 290 6.10 -4.04 4.91
CA VAL A 290 7.03 -2.94 5.19
C VAL A 290 7.19 -2.84 6.69
N ALA A 291 8.44 -2.89 7.15
CA ALA A 291 8.75 -2.93 8.57
C ALA A 291 10.15 -2.38 8.86
N GLU A 292 10.39 -2.06 10.13
CA GLU A 292 11.71 -1.68 10.63
C GLU A 292 12.43 -2.92 11.18
N SER A 293 13.76 -2.93 11.04
CA SER A 293 14.59 -3.92 11.70
C SER A 293 14.81 -3.50 13.16
N ALA A 294 14.70 -4.45 14.08
CA ALA A 294 15.24 -4.28 15.42
C ALA A 294 16.76 -4.10 15.26
N THR A 295 17.28 -2.93 15.61
CA THR A 295 18.72 -2.70 15.70
C THR A 295 19.33 -3.82 16.56
N PRO A 296 20.46 -4.43 16.14
CA PRO A 296 21.20 -5.37 16.96
C PRO A 296 21.51 -4.82 18.36
#